data_AF-A0AA87FEN5-F1
#
_entry.id   AF-A0AA87FEN5-F1
#
_cell.length_a   1.000
_cell.length_b   1.000
_cell.length_c   1.000
_cell.angle_alpha   90.00
_cell.angle_beta   90.00
_cell.angle_gamma   90.00
#
_symmetry.space_group_name_H-M   'P 1'
#
loop_
_entity.id
_entity.type
_entity.pdbx_description
1 polymer ?
#
loop_
_entity_poly.entity_id
_entity_poly.type
_entity_poly.pdbx_seq_one_letter_code
_entity_poly.pdbx_strand_id
1 'polypeptide(L)' 'MVHHIMALYDVEIDLTIKKQLLPSLLGDGLNDSDSEVWVELSGINPENSSPLVLKAKQELLGIVNIDKIIYNNWTVNNK' A
#
# COMPACT_ATOMS: atom_id res chain seq x y z
N MET A 1 23.83 -3.71 1.78
CA MET A 1 22.82 -2.63 1.88
C MET A 1 21.96 -2.72 0.63
N VAL A 2 20.65 -2.94 0.78
CA VAL A 2 19.71 -3.00 -0.34
C VAL A 2 18.97 -1.67 -0.40
N HIS A 3 18.85 -1.09 -1.59
CA HIS A 3 18.07 0.11 -1.83
C HIS A 3 16.86 -0.25 -2.68
N HIS A 4 15.68 0.19 -2.25
CA HIS A 4 14.45 0.05 -3.01
C HIS A 4 14.07 1.41 -3.58
N ILE A 5 13.74 1.44 -4.87
CA ILE A 5 13.16 2.60 -5.56
C ILE A 5 11.74 2.17 -5.95
N MET A 6 10.76 3.04 -5.73
CA MET A 6 9.35 2.78 -6.01
C MET A 6 8.75 3.91 -6.83
N ALA A 7 7.87 3.58 -7.76
CA ALA A 7 6.95 4.51 -8.41
C ALA A 7 5.52 4.21 -7.91
N LEU A 8 4.79 5.23 -7.50
CA LEU A 8 3.39 5.13 -7.10
C LEU A 8 2.50 5.63 -8.24
N TYR A 9 1.45 4.90 -8.55
CA TYR A 9 0.44 5.29 -9.54
C TYR A 9 -0.90 5.43 -8.84
N ASP A 10 -1.60 6.52 -9.12
CA ASP A 10 -3.01 6.68 -8.79
C ASP A 10 -3.86 6.14 -9.94
N VAL A 11 -4.82 5.27 -9.62
CA VAL A 11 -5.66 4.59 -10.61
C VAL A 11 -7.11 4.65 -10.19
N GLU A 12 -7.98 4.98 -11.13
CA GLU A 12 -9.42 4.93 -10.94
C GLU A 12 -9.95 3.57 -11.38
N ILE A 13 -10.71 2.92 -10.49
CA ILE A 13 -11.30 1.60 -10.74
C ILE A 13 -12.80 1.77 -10.91
N ASP A 14 -13.32 1.36 -12.06
CA ASP A 14 -14.76 1.28 -12.28
C ASP A 14 -15.38 0.20 -11.39
N LEU A 15 -16.18 0.61 -10.41
CA LEU A 15 -16.85 -0.28 -9.48
C LEU A 15 -18.19 -0.81 -10.01
N THR A 16 -18.66 -0.33 -11.17
CA THR A 16 -19.92 -0.75 -11.80
C THR A 16 -19.77 -2.05 -12.58
N ILE A 17 -18.55 -2.38 -13.00
CA ILE A 17 -18.24 -3.64 -13.68
C ILE A 17 -18.04 -4.79 -12.69
N LYS A 18 -18.33 -6.01 -13.14
CA LYS A 18 -18.08 -7.22 -12.35
C LYS A 18 -16.57 -7.37 -12.10
N LYS A 19 -16.17 -7.20 -10.85
CA LYS A 19 -14.79 -7.40 -10.40
C LYS A 19 -14.39 -8.86 -10.57
N GLN A 20 -13.20 -9.08 -11.13
CA GLN A 20 -12.59 -10.40 -11.13
C GLN A 20 -11.95 -10.65 -9.77
N LEU A 21 -11.93 -11.90 -9.34
CA LEU A 21 -11.15 -12.31 -8.17
C LEU A 21 -9.67 -12.18 -8.50
N LEU A 22 -8.85 -11.81 -7.50
CA LEU A 22 -7.41 -11.86 -7.66
C LEU A 22 -6.97 -13.27 -8.08
N PRO A 23 -6.14 -13.40 -9.12
CA PRO A 23 -5.66 -14.69 -9.57
C PRO A 23 -4.78 -15.32 -8.50
N SER A 24 -4.93 -16.63 -8.29
CA SER A 24 -4.04 -17.40 -7.40
C SER A 24 -2.71 -17.76 -8.05
N LEU A 25 -2.65 -17.72 -9.38
CA LEU A 25 -1.46 -18.00 -10.19
C LEU A 25 -1.15 -16.79 -11.07
N LEU A 26 0.07 -16.28 -10.96
CA LEU A 26 0.66 -15.22 -11.76
C LEU A 26 1.61 -15.82 -12.79
N GLY A 27 2.12 -14.99 -13.71
CA GLY A 27 3.03 -15.44 -14.77
C GLY A 27 4.36 -16.01 -14.26
N ASP A 28 4.74 -15.69 -13.03
CA ASP A 28 5.99 -16.02 -12.37
C ASP A 28 5.84 -16.89 -11.12
N GLY A 29 4.62 -17.27 -10.74
CA GLY A 29 4.41 -18.11 -9.56
C GLY A 29 3.03 -17.97 -8.94
N LEU A 30 2.93 -18.37 -7.68
CA LEU A 30 1.70 -18.17 -6.91
C LEU A 30 1.60 -16.71 -6.45
N ASN A 31 0.39 -16.20 -6.42
CA ASN A 31 0.11 -14.92 -5.78
C ASN A 31 0.39 -15.04 -4.27
N ASP A 32 1.32 -14.24 -3.78
CA ASP A 32 1.76 -14.19 -2.38
C ASP A 32 1.06 -13.09 -1.57
N SER A 33 0.08 -12.41 -2.16
CA SER A 33 -0.72 -11.40 -1.47
C SER A 33 -1.68 -12.04 -0.46
N ASP A 34 -1.78 -11.42 0.70
CA ASP A 34 -2.67 -11.80 1.80
C ASP A 34 -4.08 -11.17 1.64
N SER A 35 -4.67 -11.34 0.44
CA SER A 35 -5.95 -10.76 0.00
C SER A 35 -5.93 -9.24 -0.25
N GLU A 36 -7.05 -8.72 -0.77
CA GLU A 36 -7.35 -7.31 -0.95
C GLU A 36 -8.45 -6.80 0.00
N VAL A 37 -8.40 -5.52 0.34
CA VAL A 37 -9.45 -4.83 1.11
C VAL A 37 -9.62 -3.39 0.62
N TRP A 38 -10.86 -2.92 0.58
CA TRP A 38 -11.20 -1.51 0.35
C TRP A 38 -11.29 -0.80 1.68
N VAL A 39 -10.49 0.25 1.88
CA VAL A 39 -10.47 1.05 3.10
C VAL A 39 -10.58 2.52 2.77
N GLU A 40 -11.31 3.26 3.60
CA GLU A 40 -11.34 4.71 3.55
C GLU A 40 -9.95 5.28 3.85
N LEU A 41 -9.54 6.31 3.10
CA LEU A 41 -8.22 6.95 3.29
C LEU A 41 -8.03 7.46 4.71
N SER A 42 -9.11 7.90 5.38
CA SER A 42 -9.11 8.34 6.77
C SER A 42 -8.78 7.21 7.76
N GLY A 43 -9.08 5.95 7.43
CA GLY A 43 -8.83 4.77 8.27
C GLY A 43 -7.37 4.29 8.28
N ILE A 44 -6.55 4.73 7.31
CA ILE A 44 -5.13 4.40 7.20
C ILE A 44 -4.33 5.16 8.27
N ASN A 45 -3.61 4.45 9.14
CA ASN A 45 -2.83 5.03 10.23
C ASN A 45 -1.59 4.18 10.59
N PRO A 46 -0.66 4.71 11.40
CA PRO A 46 0.59 4.01 11.72
C PRO A 46 0.43 2.64 12.39
N GLU A 47 -0.68 2.39 13.07
CA GLU A 47 -0.94 1.13 13.79
C GLU A 47 -1.40 0.00 12.85
N ASN A 48 -1.86 0.33 11.64
CA ASN A 48 -2.44 -0.64 10.71
C ASN A 48 -1.81 -0.64 9.30
N SER A 49 -0.85 0.25 9.03
CA SER A 49 -0.33 0.46 7.68
C SER A 49 1.19 0.49 7.64
N SER A 50 1.75 0.03 6.53
CA SER A 50 3.20 0.12 6.31
C SER A 50 3.65 1.57 6.08
N PRO A 51 4.92 1.88 6.37
CA PRO A 51 5.54 3.18 6.06
C PRO A 51 5.26 3.72 4.65
N LEU A 52 5.26 2.85 3.64
CA LEU A 52 5.04 3.23 2.25
C LEU A 52 3.61 3.71 2.01
N VAL A 53 2.62 3.03 2.58
CA VAL A 53 1.21 3.43 2.49
C VAL A 53 0.98 4.76 3.19
N LEU A 54 1.62 4.98 4.36
CA LEU A 54 1.55 6.24 5.09
C LEU A 54 2.17 7.40 4.31
N LYS A 55 3.30 7.16 3.64
CA LYS A 55 3.93 8.16 2.76
C LYS A 55 3.03 8.48 1.57
N ALA A 56 2.47 7.47 0.90
CA ALA A 56 1.52 7.68 -0.20
C ALA A 56 0.31 8.53 0.23
N LYS A 57 -0.28 8.23 1.40
CA LYS A 57 -1.36 9.03 1.98
C LYS A 57 -0.97 10.50 2.19
N GLN A 58 0.24 10.78 2.67
CA GLN A 58 0.72 12.16 2.86
C GLN A 58 0.83 12.90 1.53
N GLU A 59 1.43 12.26 0.51
CA GLU A 59 1.58 12.86 -0.83
C GLU A 59 0.20 13.16 -1.46
N LEU A 60 -0.77 12.23 -1.35
CA LEU A 60 -2.14 12.43 -1.84
C LEU A 60 -2.86 13.60 -1.13
N LEU A 61 -2.56 13.83 0.14
CA LEU A 61 -3.11 14.95 0.92
C LEU A 61 -2.33 16.27 0.70
N GLY A 62 -1.34 16.29 -0.20
CA GLY A 62 -0.51 17.47 -0.48
C GLY A 62 0.46 17.82 0.66
N ILE A 63 0.73 16.88 1.56
CA ILE A 63 1.66 17.08 2.69
C ILE A 63 3.08 16.81 2.18
N VAL A 64 3.73 17.87 1.71
CA VAL A 64 5.12 17.79 1.26
C VAL A 64 6.05 17.79 2.45
N ASN A 65 6.79 16.70 2.62
CA ASN A 65 7.90 16.62 3.57
C ASN A 65 9.20 16.28 2.82
N ILE A 66 10.11 17.25 2.79
CA ILE A 66 11.43 17.15 2.14
C ILE A 66 12.40 16.33 3.01
N ASP A 67 12.14 16.25 4.31
CA ASP A 67 12.99 15.52 5.23
C ASP A 67 12.81 14.00 5.08
N LYS A 68 13.90 13.28 5.34
CA LYS A 68 13.87 11.83 5.42
C LYS A 68 13.00 11.40 6.60
N ILE A 69 11.84 10.82 6.31
CA ILE A 69 11.00 10.18 7.33
C ILE A 69 11.57 8.79 7.62
N ILE A 70 11.92 8.52 8.87
CA ILE A 70 12.38 7.22 9.33
C ILE A 70 11.30 6.61 10.22
N TYR A 71 10.83 5.43 9.83
CA TYR A 71 9.90 4.64 10.63
C TYR A 71 10.70 3.59 11.40
N ASN A 72 11.05 3.93 12.65
CA ASN A 72 11.79 3.03 13.53
C ASN A 72 10.82 2.03 14.19
N ASN A 73 11.29 0.79 14.41
CA ASN A 73 10.53 -0.23 15.14
C ASN A 73 9.13 -0.51 14.56
N TRP A 74 8.96 -0.36 13.24
CA TRP A 74 7.74 -0.82 12.58
C TRP A 74 7.66 -2.35 12.70
N THR A 75 6.66 -2.81 13.42
CA THR A 75 6.39 -4.24 13.63
C THR A 75 5.24 -4.65 12.74
N VAL A 76 5.41 -5.76 12.04
CA VAL A 76 4.26 -6.47 11.45
C VAL A 76 3.47 -7.05 12.62
N ASN A 77 2.22 -6.63 12.77
CA ASN A 77 1.33 -7.28 13.72
C ASN A 77 1.17 -8.73 13.23
N ASN A 78 1.64 -9.69 14.04
CA ASN A 78 1.36 -11.09 13.78
C ASN A 78 -0.16 -11.28 13.81
N LYS A 79 -0.70 -11.89 12.75
CA LYS A 79 -2.10 -12.34 12.72
C LYS A 79 -2.37 -13.34 13.85
#